data_AF-A0A815XIH8-F1
#
_entry.id   AF-A0A815XIH8-F1
#
_cell.length_a   1.000
_cell.length_b   1.000
_cell.length_c   1.000
_cell.angle_alpha   90.00
_cell.angle_beta   90.00
_cell.angle_gamma   90.00
#
_symmetry.space_group_name_H-M   'P 1'
#
loop_
_entity.id
_entity.type
_entity.pdbx_description
1 polymer ?
#
loop_
_entity_poly.entity_id
_entity_poly.type
_entity_poly.pdbx_seq_one_letter_code
_entity_poly.pdbx_strand_id
1 'polypeptide(L)'
;PTLRFVLSDQRILVCNNEIGFQPKNVDAICDIGASTKGKHKEGYAGHKGIGFKSVFMVSNRPEIHSGEYHFCFDTVDGTHKIGYICPIWLDHYEESLPNTKEWTTCMRLPIQRTCRLQGDFNDLQARILLFLNRLRRIEIVNQSVNSSNNDQCRVFTRIDHADGKIIELQEKSINGAVIKTFWLVVKKVLEVPQNIK
;
A
#
# COMPACT_ATOMS: atom_id res chain seq x y z
N PRO A 1 -11.82 -3.16 -1.29
CA PRO A 1 -10.76 -2.66 -0.36
C PRO A 1 -10.29 -1.26 -0.72
N THR A 2 -9.95 -0.51 0.32
CA THR A 2 -9.42 0.85 0.27
C THR A 2 -8.03 0.86 0.87
N LEU A 3 -7.11 1.56 0.23
CA LEU A 3 -5.78 1.88 0.74
C LEU A 3 -5.71 3.40 0.96
N ARG A 4 -5.48 3.84 2.19
CA ARG A 4 -5.36 5.26 2.54
C ARG A 4 -3.92 5.57 2.88
N PHE A 5 -3.37 6.60 2.24
CA PHE A 5 -2.11 7.22 2.60
C PHE A 5 -2.41 8.53 3.32
N VAL A 6 -1.89 8.69 4.53
CA VAL A 6 -1.91 9.95 5.26
C VAL A 6 -0.48 10.46 5.35
N LEU A 7 -0.22 11.60 4.73
CA LEU A 7 1.08 12.18 4.50
C LEU A 7 1.28 13.35 5.45
N SER A 8 2.38 13.35 6.20
CA SER A 8 2.87 14.50 6.96
C SER A 8 4.37 14.68 6.75
N ASP A 9 4.93 15.76 7.27
CA ASP A 9 6.37 16.04 7.17
C ASP A 9 7.24 15.03 7.94
N GLN A 10 6.66 14.28 8.88
CA GLN A 10 7.39 13.38 9.78
C GLN A 10 7.15 11.90 9.45
N ARG A 11 5.98 11.57 8.90
CA ARG A 11 5.58 10.16 8.69
C ARG A 11 4.61 10.00 7.54
N ILE A 12 4.62 8.79 6.97
CA ILE A 12 3.53 8.28 6.14
C ILE A 12 2.79 7.23 6.96
N LEU A 13 1.47 7.34 6.99
CA LEU A 13 0.60 6.30 7.53
C LEU A 13 -0.12 5.62 6.37
N VAL A 14 0.00 4.32 6.27
CA VAL A 14 -0.64 3.50 5.22
C VAL A 14 -1.67 2.61 5.85
N CYS A 15 -2.95 2.82 5.54
CA CYS A 15 -4.06 2.10 6.14
C CYS A 15 -4.78 1.26 5.08
N ASN A 16 -5.11 0.02 5.43
CA ASN A 16 -5.85 -0.90 4.59
C ASN A 16 -7.00 -1.53 5.38
N ASN A 17 -8.14 -1.73 4.71
CA ASN A 17 -9.36 -2.26 5.33
C ASN A 17 -9.75 -3.67 4.83
N GLU A 18 -8.77 -4.49 4.47
CA GLU A 18 -9.02 -5.91 4.19
C GLU A 18 -9.19 -6.72 5.48
N ILE A 19 -8.74 -7.98 5.50
CA ILE A 19 -8.96 -8.91 6.61
C ILE A 19 -7.89 -8.84 7.71
N GLY A 20 -6.86 -8.00 7.54
CA GLY A 20 -5.71 -7.93 8.45
C GLY A 20 -4.68 -9.04 8.24
N PHE A 21 -3.66 -9.06 9.10
CA PHE A 21 -2.59 -10.07 9.09
C PHE A 21 -3.04 -11.39 9.71
N GLN A 22 -2.52 -12.47 9.15
CA GLN A 22 -2.51 -13.82 9.72
C GLN A 22 -1.04 -14.19 10.03
N PRO A 23 -0.75 -15.25 10.82
CA PRO A 23 0.63 -15.64 11.15
C PRO A 23 1.55 -15.75 9.93
N LYS A 24 1.06 -16.43 8.88
CA LYS A 24 1.77 -16.59 7.60
C LYS A 24 2.14 -15.27 6.90
N ASN A 25 1.42 -14.18 7.19
CA ASN A 25 1.74 -12.86 6.65
C ASN A 25 2.96 -12.27 7.34
N VAL A 26 3.07 -12.44 8.66
CA VAL A 26 4.26 -12.06 9.44
C VAL A 26 5.46 -12.84 8.93
N ASP A 27 5.35 -14.17 8.83
CA ASP A 27 6.43 -15.02 8.31
C ASP A 27 6.89 -14.57 6.92
N ALA A 28 5.94 -14.30 6.02
CA ALA A 28 6.23 -13.90 4.65
C ALA A 28 6.99 -12.57 4.52
N ILE A 29 6.67 -11.59 5.37
CA ILE A 29 7.39 -10.31 5.32
C ILE A 29 8.74 -10.38 6.05
N CYS A 30 8.94 -11.39 6.90
CA CYS A 30 10.20 -11.68 7.59
C CYS A 30 11.10 -12.64 6.80
N ASP A 31 10.68 -13.10 5.62
CA ASP A 31 11.47 -14.05 4.83
C ASP A 31 12.52 -13.35 3.94
N ILE A 32 13.66 -13.99 3.73
CA ILE A 32 14.71 -13.63 2.77
C ILE A 32 14.49 -14.46 1.50
N GLY A 33 13.48 -14.08 0.72
CA GLY A 33 13.29 -14.63 -0.64
C GLY A 33 12.14 -15.60 -0.83
N ALA A 34 11.46 -16.10 0.21
CA ALA A 34 10.19 -16.81 0.01
C ALA A 34 9.01 -15.82 -0.06
N SER A 35 8.70 -15.35 -1.27
CA SER A 35 7.43 -14.68 -1.50
C SER A 35 6.29 -15.68 -1.29
N THR A 36 5.32 -15.38 -0.42
CA THR A 36 4.06 -16.15 -0.26
C THR A 36 3.17 -16.16 -1.52
N LYS A 37 3.63 -15.59 -2.63
CA LYS A 37 3.05 -15.83 -3.95
C LYS A 37 3.47 -17.22 -4.46
N GLY A 38 2.96 -18.25 -3.81
CA GLY A 38 2.92 -19.59 -4.39
C GLY A 38 2.23 -19.50 -5.75
N LYS A 39 2.89 -20.01 -6.79
CA LYS A 39 2.40 -20.21 -8.18
C LYS A 39 1.00 -19.64 -8.44
N HIS A 40 0.87 -18.31 -8.53
CA HIS A 40 -0.37 -17.72 -9.02
C HIS A 40 -0.48 -18.07 -10.51
N LYS A 41 -1.35 -19.04 -10.80
CA LYS A 41 -1.96 -19.16 -12.12
C LYS A 41 -2.69 -17.83 -12.37
N GLU A 42 -2.24 -17.17 -13.43
CA GLU A 42 -2.86 -16.01 -14.09
C GLU A 42 -2.81 -14.66 -13.34
N GLY A 43 -2.17 -13.67 -13.99
CA GLY A 43 -2.35 -12.25 -13.67
C GLY A 43 -1.20 -11.63 -12.89
N TYR A 44 -0.30 -10.97 -13.63
CA TYR A 44 0.83 -10.20 -13.13
C TYR A 44 0.38 -9.02 -12.23
N ALA A 45 0.87 -9.00 -10.98
CA ALA A 45 1.29 -7.78 -10.27
C ALA A 45 2.14 -8.17 -9.04
N GLY A 46 3.42 -7.80 -9.08
CA GLY A 46 4.42 -7.88 -8.01
C GLY A 46 5.43 -9.01 -8.21
N HIS A 47 6.56 -8.65 -8.83
CA HIS A 47 7.77 -9.47 -8.86
C HIS A 47 8.24 -9.84 -7.45
N LYS A 48 8.60 -11.12 -7.28
CA LYS A 48 9.57 -11.67 -6.32
C LYS A 48 9.79 -10.81 -5.05
N GLY A 49 9.13 -11.12 -3.94
CA GLY A 49 9.66 -10.88 -2.57
C GLY A 49 10.10 -9.47 -2.14
N ILE A 50 10.03 -8.44 -2.98
CA ILE A 50 10.60 -7.09 -2.75
C ILE A 50 9.50 -6.08 -2.35
N GLY A 51 8.22 -6.46 -2.46
CA GLY A 51 7.09 -5.53 -2.32
C GLY A 51 7.02 -4.80 -0.97
N PHE A 52 7.25 -5.50 0.13
CA PHE A 52 7.29 -4.86 1.45
C PHE A 52 8.63 -4.14 1.69
N LYS A 53 9.77 -4.71 1.26
CA LYS A 53 11.09 -4.16 1.56
C LYS A 53 11.33 -2.75 0.97
N SER A 54 10.54 -2.32 -0.01
CA SER A 54 10.58 -0.94 -0.52
C SER A 54 10.27 0.11 0.54
N VAL A 55 9.57 -0.24 1.64
CA VAL A 55 9.32 0.69 2.76
C VAL A 55 10.62 1.17 3.41
N PHE A 56 11.71 0.39 3.30
CA PHE A 56 13.01 0.80 3.83
C PHE A 56 13.70 1.89 3.01
N MET A 57 13.22 2.19 1.81
CA MET A 57 13.66 3.37 1.06
C MET A 57 13.15 4.68 1.69
N VAL A 58 12.08 4.60 2.48
CA VAL A 58 11.42 5.78 3.06
C VAL A 58 11.52 5.83 4.58
N SER A 59 11.67 4.69 5.25
CA SER A 59 11.72 4.58 6.70
C SER A 59 12.76 3.58 7.17
N ASN A 60 13.57 3.95 8.16
CA ASN A 60 14.47 3.02 8.83
C ASN A 60 13.78 2.19 9.91
N ARG A 61 12.57 2.59 10.32
CA ARG A 61 11.83 1.96 11.40
C ARG A 61 10.34 1.82 11.07
N PRO A 62 9.97 1.04 10.04
CA PRO A 62 8.57 0.82 9.71
C PRO A 62 7.88 -0.01 10.80
N GLU A 63 6.70 0.41 11.21
CA GLU A 63 5.86 -0.27 12.19
C GLU A 63 4.60 -0.80 11.51
N ILE A 64 4.16 -1.99 11.91
CA ILE A 64 2.96 -2.64 11.39
C ILE A 64 2.03 -2.95 12.56
N HIS A 65 0.77 -2.55 12.41
CA HIS A 65 -0.30 -2.80 13.36
C HIS A 65 -1.48 -3.41 12.63
N SER A 66 -1.80 -4.67 12.92
CA SER A 66 -2.90 -5.36 12.28
C SER A 66 -3.52 -6.43 13.17
N GLY A 67 -4.76 -6.22 13.59
CA GLY A 67 -5.38 -7.06 14.61
C GLY A 67 -4.52 -7.08 15.87
N GLU A 68 -4.10 -8.27 16.30
CA GLU A 68 -3.23 -8.48 17.47
C GLU A 68 -1.73 -8.37 17.15
N TYR A 69 -1.37 -8.18 15.87
CA TYR A 69 0.03 -8.13 15.45
C TYR A 69 0.54 -6.70 15.47
N HIS A 70 1.44 -6.40 16.41
CA HIS A 70 2.12 -5.11 16.54
C HIS A 70 3.63 -5.31 16.63
N PHE A 71 4.34 -4.91 15.59
CA PHE A 71 5.78 -5.06 15.53
C PHE A 71 6.41 -4.00 14.62
N CYS A 72 7.69 -3.75 14.79
CA CYS A 72 8.47 -2.90 13.90
C CYS A 72 9.69 -3.64 13.35
N PHE A 73 10.27 -3.08 12.31
CA PHE A 73 11.63 -3.39 11.88
C PHE A 73 12.51 -2.21 12.25
N ASP A 74 13.78 -2.44 12.59
CA ASP A 74 14.73 -1.37 12.90
C ASP A 74 16.07 -1.65 12.22
N THR A 75 16.45 -0.78 11.28
CA THR A 75 17.69 -0.90 10.52
C THR A 75 18.83 -0.02 11.03
N VAL A 76 18.58 0.77 12.08
CA VAL A 76 19.56 1.72 12.66
C VAL A 76 20.16 1.16 13.94
N ASP A 77 19.39 0.39 14.72
CA ASP A 77 19.89 -0.18 15.97
C ASP A 77 20.94 -1.28 15.68
N GLY A 78 22.19 -1.04 16.11
CA GLY A 78 23.37 -1.83 15.76
C GLY A 78 23.39 -3.26 16.34
N THR A 79 22.37 -3.62 17.12
CA THR A 79 22.15 -4.93 17.74
C THR A 79 21.67 -5.99 16.74
N HIS A 80 21.09 -5.59 15.59
CA HIS A 80 20.53 -6.53 14.62
C HIS A 80 20.95 -6.21 13.18
N LYS A 81 22.02 -6.85 12.67
CA LYS A 81 22.41 -6.86 11.23
C LYS A 81 21.33 -7.41 10.27
N ILE A 82 20.19 -7.82 10.81
CA ILE A 82 19.04 -8.42 10.14
C ILE A 82 17.76 -7.59 10.31
N GLY A 83 17.88 -6.31 10.69
CA GLY A 83 16.76 -5.40 10.92
C GLY A 83 15.76 -5.26 9.77
N TYR A 84 16.14 -5.63 8.56
CA TYR A 84 15.24 -5.69 7.40
C TYR A 84 14.28 -6.89 7.42
N ILE A 85 14.51 -7.87 8.29
CA ILE A 85 14.00 -9.25 8.21
C ILE A 85 13.49 -9.71 9.58
N CYS A 86 14.16 -9.35 10.67
CA CYS A 86 13.74 -9.68 12.03
C CYS A 86 12.83 -8.58 12.59
N PRO A 87 11.57 -8.89 12.92
CA PRO A 87 10.67 -7.95 13.55
C PRO A 87 10.97 -7.86 15.06
N ILE A 88 10.63 -6.72 15.66
CA ILE A 88 10.63 -6.47 17.10
C ILE A 88 9.18 -6.26 17.51
N TRP A 89 8.66 -7.15 18.36
CA TRP A 89 7.29 -7.04 18.88
C TRP A 89 7.15 -5.82 19.81
N LEU A 90 6.04 -5.11 19.68
CA LEU A 90 5.76 -3.88 20.42
C LEU A 90 4.73 -4.15 21.51
N ASP A 91 5.15 -4.07 22.78
CA ASP A 91 4.23 -4.14 23.94
C ASP A 91 3.38 -2.86 24.08
N HIS A 92 3.94 -1.74 23.62
CA HIS A 92 3.30 -0.43 23.63
C HIS A 92 3.53 0.27 22.29
N TYR A 93 2.47 0.88 21.74
CA TYR A 93 2.52 1.68 20.53
C TYR A 93 1.64 2.94 20.69
N GLU A 94 1.83 3.94 19.83
CA GLU A 94 1.02 5.17 19.87
C GLU A 94 -0.47 4.87 19.66
N GLU A 95 -1.33 5.26 20.60
CA GLU A 95 -2.79 5.07 20.48
C GLU A 95 -3.42 5.88 19.33
N SER A 96 -2.71 6.87 18.77
CA SER A 96 -3.19 7.71 17.67
C SER A 96 -3.32 7.00 16.31
N LEU A 97 -3.27 5.67 16.30
CA LEU A 97 -3.54 4.89 15.10
C LEU A 97 -4.99 5.14 14.61
N PRO A 98 -5.24 5.04 13.30
CA PRO A 98 -6.56 5.19 12.73
C PRO A 98 -7.54 4.20 13.34
N ASN A 99 -8.81 4.59 13.43
CA ASN A 99 -9.89 3.78 13.97
C ASN A 99 -9.82 2.32 13.46
N THR A 100 -9.51 1.40 14.36
CA THR A 100 -9.32 -0.03 14.06
C THR A 100 -10.61 -0.71 13.60
N LYS A 101 -11.77 -0.07 13.79
CA LYS A 101 -13.05 -0.50 13.22
C LYS A 101 -13.17 -0.20 11.72
N GLU A 102 -12.43 0.79 11.22
CA GLU A 102 -12.38 1.16 9.80
C GLU A 102 -11.16 0.56 9.09
N TRP A 103 -10.02 0.45 9.79
CA TRP A 103 -8.73 0.03 9.24
C TRP A 103 -8.19 -1.21 9.97
N THR A 104 -8.01 -2.31 9.24
CA THR A 104 -7.57 -3.59 9.81
C THR A 104 -6.06 -3.77 9.79
N THR A 105 -5.36 -3.05 8.91
CA THR A 105 -3.90 -2.99 8.88
C THR A 105 -3.48 -1.53 8.73
N CYS A 106 -2.60 -1.06 9.61
CA CYS A 106 -1.98 0.25 9.56
C CYS A 106 -0.46 0.08 9.61
N MET A 107 0.25 0.70 8.68
CA MET A 107 1.71 0.79 8.68
C MET A 107 2.14 2.22 8.94
N ARG A 108 2.91 2.44 10.00
CA ARG A 108 3.49 3.74 10.36
C ARG A 108 4.92 3.78 9.85
N LEU A 109 5.21 4.72 8.96
CA LEU A 109 6.50 4.88 8.30
C LEU A 109 7.10 6.24 8.65
N PRO A 110 7.88 6.35 9.73
CA PRO A 110 8.66 7.56 10.02
C PRO A 110 9.60 7.87 8.85
N ILE A 111 9.49 9.08 8.29
CA ILE A 111 10.23 9.46 7.07
C ILE A 111 11.69 9.71 7.43
N GLN A 112 12.61 9.12 6.67
CA GLN A 112 14.03 9.45 6.74
C GLN A 112 14.25 10.91 6.30
N ARG A 113 15.11 11.66 7.00
CA ARG A 113 15.39 13.09 6.73
C ARG A 113 15.81 13.40 5.28
N THR A 114 16.34 12.40 4.57
CA THR A 114 16.81 12.49 3.18
C THR A 114 15.70 12.32 2.14
N CYS A 115 14.52 11.85 2.54
CA CYS A 115 13.45 11.46 1.63
C CYS A 115 12.48 12.62 1.34
N ARG A 116 12.14 12.83 0.07
CA ARG A 116 11.19 13.87 -0.38
C ARG A 116 10.03 13.24 -1.15
N LEU A 117 9.00 12.79 -0.45
CA LEU A 117 7.93 11.96 -1.03
C LEU A 117 6.70 12.73 -1.51
N GLN A 118 6.52 13.98 -1.08
CA GLN A 118 5.29 14.74 -1.38
C GLN A 118 5.07 14.92 -2.89
N GLY A 119 6.14 15.05 -3.68
CA GLY A 119 6.07 15.14 -5.14
C GLY A 119 5.59 13.83 -5.80
N ASP A 120 6.08 12.69 -5.33
CA ASP A 120 5.80 11.38 -5.92
C ASP A 120 4.30 11.02 -5.85
N PHE A 121 3.61 11.45 -4.79
CA PHE A 121 2.16 11.24 -4.65
C PHE A 121 1.32 12.11 -5.58
N ASN A 122 1.86 13.22 -6.11
CA ASN A 122 1.16 14.05 -7.09
C ASN A 122 1.08 13.35 -8.45
N ASP A 123 2.14 12.62 -8.83
CA ASP A 123 2.22 11.92 -10.11
C ASP A 123 1.38 10.63 -10.15
N LEU A 124 0.91 10.15 -8.99
CA LEU A 124 0.03 8.99 -8.93
C LEU A 124 -1.31 9.29 -9.62
N GLN A 125 -1.75 8.39 -10.50
CA GLN A 125 -3.01 8.51 -11.26
C GLN A 125 -3.94 7.32 -10.96
N ALA A 126 -5.25 7.51 -11.14
CA ALA A 126 -6.24 6.45 -10.93
C ALA A 126 -6.01 5.19 -11.80
N ARG A 127 -5.27 5.30 -12.91
CA ARG A 127 -4.96 4.20 -13.84
C ARG A 127 -4.25 3.02 -13.18
N ILE A 128 -3.53 3.23 -12.08
CA ILE A 128 -2.91 2.12 -11.33
C ILE A 128 -3.95 1.06 -10.90
N LEU A 129 -5.19 1.47 -10.64
CA LEU A 129 -6.27 0.57 -10.24
C LEU A 129 -6.71 -0.40 -11.35
N LEU A 130 -6.38 -0.15 -12.63
CA LEU A 130 -6.64 -1.09 -13.72
C LEU A 130 -5.85 -2.39 -13.55
N PHE A 131 -4.65 -2.28 -12.98
CA PHE A 131 -3.70 -3.38 -12.83
C PHE A 131 -3.80 -4.07 -11.46
N LEU A 132 -4.68 -3.59 -10.58
CA LEU A 132 -4.89 -4.14 -9.25
C LEU A 132 -6.13 -5.04 -9.22
N ASN A 133 -5.95 -6.28 -8.76
CA ASN A 133 -7.02 -7.28 -8.80
C ASN A 133 -8.15 -6.99 -7.81
N ARG A 134 -7.80 -6.66 -6.56
CA ARG A 134 -8.76 -6.51 -5.46
C ARG A 134 -8.95 -5.06 -5.02
N LEU A 135 -7.90 -4.25 -5.01
CA LEU A 135 -8.01 -2.86 -4.57
C LEU A 135 -9.00 -2.09 -5.46
N ARG A 136 -9.91 -1.35 -4.83
CA ARG A 136 -10.94 -0.57 -5.53
C ARG A 136 -10.82 0.91 -5.27
N ARG A 137 -10.11 1.30 -4.22
CA ARG A 137 -10.01 2.70 -3.82
C ARG A 137 -8.64 3.01 -3.25
N ILE A 138 -8.09 4.15 -3.65
CA ILE A 138 -6.88 4.74 -3.06
C ILE A 138 -7.25 6.13 -2.58
N GLU A 139 -6.90 6.47 -1.36
CA GLU A 139 -7.09 7.79 -0.77
C GLU A 139 -5.73 8.35 -0.36
N ILE A 140 -5.48 9.61 -0.68
CA ILE A 140 -4.22 10.30 -0.38
C ILE A 140 -4.59 11.58 0.35
N VAL A 141 -4.23 11.68 1.62
CA VAL A 141 -4.56 12.79 2.51
C VAL A 141 -3.26 13.50 2.90
N ASN A 142 -3.11 14.76 2.51
CA ASN A 142 -2.01 15.60 2.99
C ASN A 142 -2.41 16.34 4.27
N GLN A 143 -1.79 15.98 5.39
CA GLN A 143 -1.93 16.68 6.67
C GLN A 143 -0.90 17.81 6.74
N SER A 144 -1.34 19.03 6.39
CA SER A 144 -0.54 20.25 6.61
C SER A 144 -0.76 20.76 8.03
N VAL A 145 0.32 21.08 8.74
CA VAL A 145 0.31 21.64 10.10
C VAL A 145 -0.43 22.99 10.17
N ASN A 146 -0.59 23.68 9.04
CA ASN A 146 -1.09 25.06 8.97
C ASN A 146 -2.47 25.23 8.29
N SER A 147 -3.15 24.14 7.90
CA SER A 147 -4.43 24.24 7.18
C SER A 147 -5.61 23.95 8.09
N SER A 148 -6.12 25.00 8.73
CA SER A 148 -7.46 24.99 9.30
C SER A 148 -8.50 24.74 8.20
N ASN A 149 -9.06 23.53 8.19
CA ASN A 149 -10.33 23.14 7.55
C ASN A 149 -10.38 22.77 6.05
N ASN A 150 -9.35 22.21 5.44
CA ASN A 150 -9.59 21.26 4.33
C ASN A 150 -8.39 20.33 4.16
N ASP A 151 -8.48 19.12 4.71
CA ASP A 151 -7.56 18.03 4.36
C ASP A 151 -7.53 17.88 2.84
N GLN A 152 -6.37 18.13 2.24
CA GLN A 152 -6.20 18.00 0.80
C GLN A 152 -6.23 16.52 0.45
N CYS A 153 -7.40 16.03 0.05
CA CYS A 153 -7.64 14.62 -0.20
C CYS A 153 -7.85 14.35 -1.70
N ARG A 154 -6.97 13.53 -2.28
CA ARG A 154 -7.17 12.92 -3.60
C ARG A 154 -7.74 11.53 -3.42
N VAL A 155 -8.70 11.16 -4.26
CA VAL A 155 -9.35 9.86 -4.20
C VAL A 155 -9.42 9.24 -5.58
N PHE A 156 -8.91 8.03 -5.71
CA PHE A 156 -9.07 7.20 -6.90
C PHE A 156 -10.04 6.07 -6.59
N THR A 157 -11.05 5.88 -7.43
CA THR A 157 -12.03 4.80 -7.28
C THR A 157 -12.17 4.05 -8.59
N ARG A 158 -12.19 2.72 -8.51
CA ARG A 158 -12.46 1.80 -9.61
C ARG A 158 -13.82 1.15 -9.40
N ILE A 159 -14.66 1.22 -10.43
CA ILE A 159 -15.97 0.58 -10.48
C ILE A 159 -15.99 -0.34 -11.70
N ASP A 160 -16.29 -1.63 -11.46
CA ASP A 160 -16.35 -2.64 -12.50
C ASP A 160 -17.83 -2.78 -12.94
N HIS A 161 -18.09 -2.50 -14.21
CA HIS A 161 -19.40 -2.64 -14.86
C HIS A 161 -19.40 -3.86 -15.80
N ALA A 162 -20.59 -4.35 -16.13
CA ALA A 162 -20.79 -5.45 -17.09
C ALA A 162 -19.83 -6.63 -16.86
N ASP A 163 -19.80 -7.14 -15.62
CA ASP A 163 -18.93 -8.24 -15.17
C ASP A 163 -17.42 -7.98 -15.41
N GLY A 164 -17.01 -6.71 -15.29
CA GLY A 164 -15.62 -6.29 -15.45
C GLY A 164 -15.18 -6.10 -16.90
N LYS A 165 -16.11 -6.09 -17.86
CA LYS A 165 -15.83 -5.73 -19.26
C LYS A 165 -15.60 -4.23 -19.43
N ILE A 166 -16.24 -3.41 -18.61
CA ILE A 166 -16.07 -1.95 -18.62
C ILE A 166 -15.60 -1.53 -17.22
N ILE A 167 -14.47 -0.84 -17.15
CA ILE A 167 -13.97 -0.26 -15.91
C ILE A 167 -14.18 1.26 -15.95
N GLU A 168 -14.90 1.80 -14.98
CA GLU A 168 -14.93 3.22 -14.70
C GLU A 168 -13.85 3.56 -13.65
N LEU A 169 -12.99 4.51 -13.98
CA LEU A 169 -12.06 5.12 -13.04
C LEU A 169 -12.53 6.53 -12.72
N GLN A 170 -12.68 6.81 -11.42
CA GLN A 170 -12.97 8.14 -10.90
C GLN A 170 -11.73 8.68 -10.21
N GLU A 171 -11.33 9.89 -10.58
CA GLU A 171 -10.24 10.63 -9.93
C GLU A 171 -10.80 11.93 -9.37
N LYS A 172 -10.91 11.99 -8.04
CA LYS A 172 -11.27 13.20 -7.30
C LYS A 172 -9.99 13.96 -6.96
N SER A 173 -9.87 15.19 -7.46
CA SER A 173 -8.79 16.11 -7.12
C SER A 173 -9.05 16.82 -5.79
N ILE A 174 -8.03 17.51 -5.29
CA ILE A 174 -8.04 18.23 -4.02
C ILE A 174 -9.16 19.28 -3.95
N ASN A 175 -9.46 19.95 -5.07
CA ASN A 175 -10.53 20.94 -5.18
C ASN A 175 -11.95 20.32 -5.27
N GLY A 176 -12.08 19.00 -5.16
CA GLY A 176 -13.34 18.27 -5.22
C GLY A 176 -13.85 17.94 -6.62
N ALA A 177 -13.20 18.43 -7.68
CA ALA A 177 -13.54 18.04 -9.05
C ALA A 177 -13.31 16.53 -9.24
N VAL A 178 -14.22 15.88 -9.97
CA VAL A 178 -14.15 14.44 -10.24
C VAL A 178 -14.07 14.22 -11.74
N ILE A 179 -12.97 13.62 -12.19
CA ILE A 179 -12.77 13.18 -13.56
C ILE A 179 -13.16 11.71 -13.64
N LYS A 180 -13.94 11.36 -14.66
CA LYS A 180 -14.33 9.97 -14.93
C LYS A 180 -13.75 9.52 -16.27
N THR A 181 -13.16 8.33 -16.30
CA THR A 181 -12.70 7.69 -17.53
C THR A 181 -13.21 6.26 -17.59
N PHE A 182 -13.53 5.79 -18.79
CA PHE A 182 -14.05 4.45 -19.03
C PHE A 182 -13.07 3.65 -19.87
N TRP A 183 -12.88 2.38 -19.49
CA TRP A 183 -11.92 1.46 -20.10
C TRP A 183 -12.62 0.18 -20.50
N LEU A 184 -12.45 -0.24 -21.76
CA LEU A 184 -12.88 -1.55 -22.23
C LEU A 184 -11.79 -2.58 -21.93
N VAL A 185 -12.16 -3.64 -21.21
CA VAL A 185 -11.25 -4.73 -20.87
C VAL A 185 -11.41 -5.85 -21.87
N VAL A 186 -10.37 -6.09 -22.65
CA VAL A 186 -10.29 -7.22 -23.58
C VAL A 186 -9.30 -8.24 -23.02
N LYS A 187 -9.79 -9.41 -22.62
CA LYS A 187 -8.95 -10.53 -22.22
C LYS A 187 -8.76 -11.46 -23.41
N LYS A 188 -7.51 -11.65 -23.83
CA LYS A 188 -7.14 -12.62 -24.87
C LYS A 188 -6.12 -13.59 -24.28
N VAL A 189 -6.39 -14.88 -24.41
CA VAL A 189 -5.40 -15.92 -24.13
C VAL A 189 -4.48 -15.99 -25.34
N LEU A 190 -3.18 -15.83 -25.10
CA LEU A 190 -2.15 -16.00 -26.13
C LEU A 190 -1.56 -17.40 -25.97
N GLU A 191 -1.62 -18.21 -27.03
CA GLU A 191 -0.91 -19.48 -27.05
C GLU A 191 0.59 -19.19 -27.15
N VAL A 192 1.37 -19.73 -26.22
CA VAL A 192 2.83 -19.59 -26.24
C VAL A 192 3.40 -20.63 -27.20
N PRO A 193 4.08 -20.23 -28.29
CA PRO A 193 4.67 -21.16 -29.25
C PRO A 193 5.68 -22.12 -28.60
N GLN A 194 5.69 -23.38 -29.03
CA GLN A 194 6.52 -24.44 -28.43
C GLN A 194 8.04 -24.19 -28.52
N ASN A 195 8.48 -23.30 -29.42
CA ASN A 195 9.87 -22.91 -29.63
C ASN A 195 10.39 -21.84 -28.66
N ILE A 196 9.56 -21.36 -27.72
CA ILE A 196 9.96 -20.47 -26.62
C ILE A 196 9.96 -21.30 -25.33
N LYS A 197 11.02 -22.08 -25.10
CA LYS A 197 11.31 -22.75 -23.83
C LYS A 197 12.75 -22.48 -23.42
#